data_AF-A0A5K1AYW5-F1
#
_entry.id   AF-A0A5K1AYW5-F1
#
_cell.length_a   1.000
_cell.length_b   1.000
_cell.length_c   1.000
_cell.angle_alpha   90.00
_cell.angle_beta   90.00
_cell.angle_gamma   90.00
#
_symmetry.space_group_name_H-M   'P 1'
#
loop_
_entity.id
_entity.type
_entity.pdbx_description
1 polymer ?
#
loop_
_entity_poly.entity_id
_entity_poly.type
_entity_poly.pdbx_seq_one_letter_code
_entity_poly.pdbx_strand_id
1 'polypeptide(L)' 'YMSTSINDGPGCLMLRCPDPACGAAVGQVMVNLLASKDDKEKYSRYLLRSYVEDNRK' A
#
# COMPACT_ATOMS: atom_id res chain seq x y z
N TYR A 1 -0.40 -8.68 -8.06
CA TYR A 1 0.10 -8.82 -6.68
C TYR A 1 -0.28 -7.63 -5.82
N MET A 2 -0.09 -6.36 -6.27
CA MET A 2 -0.51 -5.17 -5.50
C MET A 2 -1.98 -5.22 -5.06
N SER A 3 -2.92 -5.47 -5.99
CA SER A 3 -4.34 -5.61 -5.65
C SER A 3 -4.60 -6.72 -4.64
N THR A 4 -3.95 -7.88 -4.77
CA THR A 4 -4.05 -8.97 -3.79
C THR A 4 -3.60 -8.50 -2.41
N SER A 5 -2.39 -7.92 -2.31
CA SER A 5 -1.86 -7.41 -1.05
C SER A 5 -2.75 -6.32 -0.42
N ILE A 6 -3.35 -5.43 -1.23
CA ILE A 6 -4.28 -4.41 -0.77
C ILE A 6 -5.57 -5.05 -0.22
N ASN A 7 -6.06 -6.11 -0.86
CA ASN A 7 -7.24 -6.84 -0.39
C ASN A 7 -6.95 -7.71 0.85
N ASP A 8 -5.70 -8.17 1.01
CA ASP A 8 -5.25 -8.91 2.19
C ASP A 8 -5.15 -8.00 3.43
N GLY A 9 -5.05 -6.68 3.25
CA GLY A 9 -5.25 -5.69 4.31
C GLY A 9 -4.14 -4.64 4.43
N PRO A 10 -4.00 -4.00 5.62
CA PRO A 10 -3.10 -2.86 5.80
C PRO A 10 -1.60 -3.19 5.67
N GLY A 11 -1.23 -4.49 5.65
CA GLY A 11 0.14 -4.93 5.37
C GLY A 11 0.66 -4.49 4.00
N CYS A 12 -0.23 -4.12 3.07
CA CYS A 12 0.15 -3.54 1.78
C CYS A 12 0.96 -2.24 1.88
N LEU A 13 0.90 -1.51 3.01
CA LEU A 13 1.69 -0.30 3.23
C LEU A 13 3.21 -0.59 3.29
N MET A 14 3.59 -1.85 3.57
CA MET A 14 4.98 -2.31 3.63
C MET A 14 5.41 -3.09 2.38
N LEU A 15 4.60 -3.08 1.32
CA LEU A 15 4.84 -3.85 0.11
C LEU A 15 6.12 -3.41 -0.61
N ARG A 16 6.90 -4.38 -1.08
CA ARG A 16 8.13 -4.19 -1.85
C ARG A 16 8.00 -4.72 -3.28
N CYS A 17 8.98 -4.40 -4.10
CA CYS A 17 9.14 -5.03 -5.41
C CYS A 17 9.20 -6.57 -5.25
N PRO A 18 8.51 -7.34 -6.09
CA PRO A 18 8.51 -8.80 -6.00
C PRO A 18 9.84 -9.42 -6.45
N ASP A 19 10.70 -8.67 -7.13
CA ASP A 19 12.05 -9.12 -7.48
C ASP A 19 12.93 -9.16 -6.20
N PRO A 20 13.46 -10.32 -5.80
CA PRO A 20 14.30 -10.46 -4.60
C PRO A 20 15.57 -9.61 -4.60
N ALA A 21 16.10 -9.27 -5.78
CA ALA A 21 17.25 -8.37 -5.90
C ALA A 21 16.85 -6.89 -5.76
N CYS A 22 15.55 -6.58 -5.86
CA CYS A 22 15.01 -5.23 -5.82
C CYS A 22 14.38 -4.91 -4.46
N GLY A 23 15.04 -4.05 -3.68
CA GLY A 23 14.52 -3.55 -2.41
C GLY A 23 13.51 -2.40 -2.55
N ALA A 24 13.04 -2.03 -3.74
CA ALA A 24 12.22 -0.84 -3.92
C ALA A 24 10.88 -0.93 -3.17
N ALA A 25 10.51 0.14 -2.46
CA ALA A 25 9.21 0.24 -1.81
C ALA A 25 8.11 0.54 -2.82
N VAL A 26 6.95 -0.09 -2.66
CA VAL A 26 5.73 0.25 -3.40
C VAL A 26 5.04 1.39 -2.65
N GLY A 27 5.39 2.61 -3.03
CA GLY A 27 4.77 3.82 -2.47
C GLY A 27 3.45 4.20 -3.15
N GLN A 28 2.81 5.23 -2.62
CA GLN A 28 1.55 5.77 -3.15
C GLN A 28 1.62 6.12 -4.64
N VAL A 29 2.78 6.59 -5.13
CA VAL A 29 2.99 6.90 -6.55
C VAL A 29 2.79 5.66 -7.44
N MET A 30 3.38 4.52 -7.07
CA MET A 30 3.20 3.27 -7.83
C MET A 30 1.75 2.79 -7.77
N VAL A 31 1.11 2.85 -6.59
CA VAL A 31 -0.29 2.45 -6.43
C VAL A 31 -1.20 3.34 -7.30
N ASN A 32 -0.94 4.64 -7.34
CA ASN A 32 -1.70 5.58 -8.17
C ASN A 32 -1.53 5.34 -9.67
N LEU A 33 -0.35 4.86 -10.10
CA LEU A 33 -0.09 4.56 -11.51
C LEU A 33 -0.67 3.21 -11.95
N LEU A 34 -0.58 2.19 -11.09
CA LEU A 34 -0.77 0.79 -11.50
C LEU A 34 -2.05 0.15 -10.95
N ALA A 35 -2.63 0.64 -9.86
CA ALA A 35 -3.78 0.02 -9.22
C ALA A 35 -5.12 0.46 -9.84
N SER A 36 -6.16 -0.32 -9.58
CA SER A 36 -7.54 0.05 -9.92
C SER A 36 -8.04 1.20 -9.04
N LYS A 37 -9.14 1.85 -9.43
CA LYS A 37 -9.74 2.91 -8.61
C LYS A 37 -10.13 2.40 -7.22
N ASP A 38 -10.78 1.24 -7.16
CA ASP A 38 -11.22 0.62 -5.91
C ASP A 38 -10.04 0.29 -4.98
N ASP A 39 -8.93 -0.20 -5.54
CA ASP A 39 -7.72 -0.50 -4.77
C ASP A 39 -7.05 0.78 -4.25
N LYS A 40 -7.04 1.87 -5.03
CA LYS A 40 -6.53 3.18 -4.58
C LYS A 40 -7.32 3.70 -3.39
N GLU A 41 -8.65 3.59 -3.43
CA GLU A 41 -9.52 4.02 -2.33
C GLU A 41 -9.30 3.17 -1.05
N LYS A 42 -9.11 1.85 -1.20
CA LYS A 42 -8.74 0.97 -0.08
C LYS A 42 -7.37 1.34 0.50
N TYR A 43 -6.35 1.46 -0.35
CA TYR A 43 -5.01 1.84 0.05
C TYR A 43 -4.98 3.18 0.79
N SER A 44 -5.69 4.19 0.28
CA SER A 44 -5.78 5.51 0.92
C SER A 44 -6.40 5.45 2.32
N ARG A 45 -7.40 4.58 2.53
CA ARG A 45 -7.98 4.38 3.87
C ARG A 45 -6.98 3.74 4.83
N TYR A 46 -6.22 2.74 4.40
CA TYR A 46 -5.18 2.13 5.24
C TYR A 46 -4.09 3.14 5.59
N LEU A 47 -3.64 3.93 4.63
CA LEU A 47 -2.62 4.96 4.83
C LEU A 47 -3.07 6.01 5.86
N LEU A 48 -4.29 6.54 5.70
CA LEU A 48 -4.85 7.53 6.63
C LEU A 48 -4.99 6.94 8.05
N ARG A 49 -5.51 5.71 8.15
CA ARG A 49 -5.68 5.04 9.44
C ARG A 49 -4.34 4.82 10.15
N SER A 50 -3.32 4.34 9.42
CA SER A 50 -1.96 4.17 9.96
C SER A 50 -1.40 5.48 10.49
N TYR A 51 -1.57 6.58 9.74
CA TYR A 51 -1.15 7.90 10.19
C TYR A 51 -1.85 8.31 11.49
N VAL A 52 -3.18 8.22 11.56
CA VAL A 52 -3.93 8.59 12.76
C VAL A 52 -3.55 7.72 13.96
N GLU A 53 -3.40 6.41 13.77
CA GLU A 53 -3.05 5.48 14.84
C GLU A 53 -1.62 5.70 15.36
N ASP A 54 -0.66 6.02 14.48
CA ASP A 54 0.72 6.33 14.91
C ASP A 54 0.84 7.70 15.59
N ASN A 55 0.04 8.69 15.20
CA ASN A 55 0.02 10.02 15.84
C ASN A 55 -0.69 10.03 17.21
N ARG A 56 -1.30 8.92 17.63
CA ARG A 56 -1.93 8.79 18.96
C ARG A 56 -0.96 8.28 20.04
N LYS A 57 0.31 8.06 19.69
CA LYS A 57 1.41 7.66 20.59
C LYS A 57 2.17 8.89 21.04
#